data_AF-A9NJY2-F1
#
_entry.id   AF-A9NJY2-F1
#
_cell.length_a   1.000
_cell.length_b   1.000
_cell.length_c   1.000
_cell.angle_alpha   90.00
_cell.angle_beta   90.00
_cell.angle_gamma   90.00
#
_symmetry.space_group_name_H-M   'P 1'
#
loop_
_entity.id
_entity.type
_entity.pdbx_description
1 polymer ?
#
loop_
_entity_poly.entity_id
_entity_poly.type
_entity_poly.pdbx_seq_one_letter_code
_entity_poly.pdbx_strand_id
1 'polypeptide(L)'
;MAAAAVNNRSFTLNFSFLCVLVFMTALATAGPVVKKEYQCEEIYIVGEGETLQTISEKCNAPFILFDNPHIQDTDDIYEGVPLKITYQR
;
A
#
# COMPACT_ATOMS: atom_id res chain seq x y z
N MET A 1 13.23 63.61 -27.85
CA MET A 1 12.55 62.32 -28.15
C MET A 1 12.49 61.53 -26.85
N ALA A 2 11.29 61.33 -26.29
CA ALA A 2 11.08 60.70 -24.99
C ALA A 2 10.94 59.18 -25.16
N ALA A 3 11.78 58.39 -24.49
CA ALA A 3 11.61 56.95 -24.37
C ALA A 3 10.66 56.66 -23.20
N ALA A 4 9.54 55.99 -23.49
CA ALA A 4 8.56 55.59 -22.49
C ALA A 4 9.19 54.55 -21.53
N ALA A 5 9.19 54.87 -20.23
CA ALA A 5 9.56 53.93 -19.18
C ALA A 5 8.44 52.89 -19.05
N VAL A 6 8.66 51.69 -19.60
CA VAL A 6 7.76 50.54 -19.41
C VAL A 6 7.89 50.07 -17.95
N ASN A 7 6.79 50.16 -17.21
CA ASN A 7 6.71 49.99 -15.76
C ASN A 7 6.77 48.50 -15.35
N ASN A 8 7.91 48.08 -14.81
CA ASN A 8 8.28 46.69 -14.45
C ASN A 8 7.60 46.11 -13.19
N ARG A 9 6.62 46.80 -12.59
CA ARG A 9 5.97 46.34 -11.33
C ARG A 9 4.81 45.36 -11.53
N SER A 10 4.20 45.30 -12.71
CA SER A 10 3.00 44.48 -12.95
C SER A 10 3.33 43.02 -13.33
N PHE A 11 4.49 42.78 -13.93
CA PHE A 11 4.85 41.46 -14.47
C PHE A 11 5.34 40.47 -13.40
N THR A 12 6.03 40.96 -12.36
CA THR A 12 6.57 40.14 -11.26
C THR A 12 5.49 39.66 -10.28
N LEU A 13 4.44 40.45 -10.08
CA LEU A 13 3.28 40.13 -9.23
C LEU A 13 2.45 38.99 -9.81
N ASN A 14 2.26 38.95 -11.13
CA ASN A 14 1.51 37.88 -11.80
C ASN A 14 2.25 36.54 -11.74
N PHE A 15 3.58 36.57 -11.92
CA PHE A 15 4.39 35.35 -11.89
C PHE A 15 4.49 34.74 -10.49
N SER A 16 4.58 35.57 -9.45
CA SER A 16 4.61 35.07 -8.07
C SER A 16 3.25 34.50 -7.64
N PHE A 17 2.14 35.12 -8.04
CA PHE A 17 0.80 34.64 -7.73
C PHE A 17 0.51 33.30 -8.40
N LEU A 18 0.90 33.14 -9.66
CA LEU A 18 0.78 31.88 -10.40
C LEU A 18 1.59 30.77 -9.73
N CYS A 19 2.81 31.07 -9.29
CA CYS A 19 3.66 30.11 -8.60
C CYS A 19 3.05 29.67 -7.26
N VAL A 20 2.54 30.62 -6.47
CA VAL A 20 1.86 30.32 -5.20
C VAL A 20 0.60 29.47 -5.41
N LEU A 21 -0.21 29.79 -6.43
CA LEU A 21 -1.40 29.01 -6.76
C LEU A 21 -1.03 27.58 -7.20
N VAL A 22 -0.03 27.42 -8.07
CA VAL A 22 0.46 26.10 -8.50
C VAL A 22 0.97 25.29 -7.30
N PHE A 23 1.74 25.92 -6.40
CA PHE A 23 2.28 25.24 -5.21
C PHE A 23 1.18 24.81 -4.22
N MET A 24 0.16 25.66 -4.02
CA MET A 24 -0.99 25.36 -3.17
C MET A 24 -1.86 24.24 -3.76
N THR A 25 -2.04 24.20 -5.09
CA THR A 25 -2.76 23.10 -5.74
C THR A 25 -1.99 21.78 -5.71
N ALA A 26 -0.66 21.82 -5.82
CA ALA A 26 0.18 20.63 -5.73
C ALA A 26 0.11 19.98 -4.34
N LEU A 27 0.19 20.79 -3.27
CA LEU A 27 0.16 20.29 -1.90
C LEU A 27 -1.21 19.68 -1.52
N ALA A 28 -2.29 20.17 -2.10
CA ALA A 28 -3.65 19.67 -1.84
C ALA A 28 -3.95 18.29 -2.48
N THR A 29 -3.09 17.78 -3.38
CA THR A 29 -3.33 16.50 -4.08
C THR A 29 -2.57 15.30 -3.49
N ALA A 30 -1.75 15.51 -2.45
CA ALA A 30 -1.10 14.42 -1.74
C ALA A 30 -2.11 13.72 -0.81
N GLY A 31 -2.90 12.82 -1.39
CA GLY A 31 -3.78 11.93 -0.63
C GLY A 31 -2.98 10.98 0.30
N PRO A 32 -3.60 10.45 1.35
CA PRO A 32 -2.94 9.48 2.23
C PRO A 32 -2.61 8.19 1.45
N VAL A 33 -1.32 7.84 1.39
CA VAL A 33 -0.87 6.53 0.93
C VAL A 33 -1.18 5.52 2.04
N VAL A 34 -2.32 4.85 1.97
CA VAL A 34 -2.61 3.68 2.81
C VAL A 34 -1.63 2.60 2.38
N LYS A 35 -0.60 2.36 3.18
CA LYS A 35 0.20 1.14 3.07
C LYS A 35 -0.75 0.00 3.40
N LYS A 36 -1.27 -0.67 2.37
CA LYS A 36 -1.88 -1.98 2.55
C LYS A 36 -0.72 -2.88 2.96
N GLU A 37 -0.45 -2.98 4.26
CA GLU A 37 0.21 -4.17 4.77
C GLU A 37 -0.70 -5.29 4.30
N TYR A 38 -0.22 -6.05 3.32
CA TYR A 38 -0.92 -7.25 2.85
C TYR A 38 -0.78 -8.27 3.98
N GLN A 39 -1.56 -8.06 5.03
CA GLN A 39 -1.92 -9.13 5.92
C GLN A 39 -2.73 -10.09 5.04
N CYS A 40 -2.31 -11.35 5.02
CA CYS A 40 -3.01 -12.44 4.36
C CYS A 40 -4.51 -12.36 4.68
N GLU A 41 -5.32 -12.75 3.71
CA GLU A 41 -6.75 -12.84 3.91
C GLU A 41 -7.06 -13.90 4.96
N GLU A 42 -8.23 -13.82 5.60
CA GLU A 42 -8.69 -14.81 6.59
C GLU A 42 -8.70 -16.23 6.00
N ILE A 43 -8.92 -16.36 4.70
CA ILE A 43 -8.81 -17.61 3.94
C ILE A 43 -7.69 -17.45 2.92
N TYR A 44 -6.61 -18.21 3.09
CA TYR A 44 -5.48 -18.25 2.19
C TYR A 44 -5.54 -19.48 1.31
N ILE A 45 -5.31 -19.32 0.01
CA ILE A 45 -5.24 -20.44 -0.93
C ILE A 45 -3.77 -20.80 -1.13
N VAL A 46 -3.42 -22.05 -0.84
CA VAL A 46 -2.06 -22.57 -0.96
C VAL A 46 -1.58 -22.47 -2.41
N GLY A 47 -0.41 -21.85 -2.61
CA GLY A 47 0.27 -21.79 -3.91
C GLY A 47 1.21 -22.98 -4.16
N GLU A 48 1.78 -23.04 -5.37
CA GLU A 48 2.70 -24.11 -5.77
C GLU A 48 3.94 -24.17 -4.89
N GLY A 49 4.20 -25.36 -4.35
CA GLY A 49 5.36 -25.63 -3.49
C GLY A 49 5.36 -24.91 -2.14
N GLU A 50 4.25 -24.27 -1.74
CA GLU A 50 4.14 -23.67 -0.41
C GLU A 50 3.88 -24.74 0.65
N THR A 51 4.42 -24.50 1.85
CA THR A 51 4.22 -25.35 3.04
C THR A 51 3.52 -24.57 4.13
N LEU A 52 2.96 -25.28 5.10
CA LEU A 52 2.39 -24.69 6.32
C LEU A 52 3.36 -23.71 7.02
N GLN A 53 4.65 -24.09 7.08
CA GLN A 53 5.69 -23.28 7.71
C GLN A 53 5.89 -21.95 6.96
N THR A 54 6.07 -22.01 5.64
CA THR A 54 6.28 -20.81 4.82
C THR A 54 5.07 -19.89 4.84
N ILE A 55 3.86 -20.46 4.86
CA ILE A 55 2.61 -19.69 4.95
C ILE A 55 2.47 -19.04 6.34
N SER A 56 2.77 -19.78 7.41
CA SER A 56 2.77 -19.26 8.78
C SER A 56 3.74 -18.08 8.95
N GLU A 57 4.94 -18.18 8.39
CA GLU A 57 5.94 -17.09 8.42
C GLU A 57 5.49 -15.87 7.60
N LYS A 58 4.98 -16.10 6.39
CA LYS A 58 4.46 -15.06 5.50
C LYS A 58 3.28 -14.29 6.10
N CYS A 59 2.38 -15.02 6.76
CA CYS A 59 1.15 -14.49 7.33
C CYS A 59 1.25 -14.22 8.84
N ASN A 60 2.42 -14.38 9.45
CA ASN A 60 2.64 -14.19 10.89
C ASN A 60 1.60 -14.93 11.77
N ALA A 61 1.32 -16.19 11.41
CA ALA A 61 0.24 -17.02 11.94
C ALA A 61 0.77 -18.32 12.59
N PRO A 62 1.54 -18.24 13.70
CA PRO A 62 2.19 -19.39 14.34
C PRO A 62 1.25 -20.48 14.84
N PHE A 63 -0.04 -20.18 15.04
CA PHE A 63 -1.05 -21.15 15.52
C PHE A 63 -2.02 -21.61 14.43
N ILE A 64 -1.63 -21.48 13.16
CA ILE A 64 -2.44 -21.87 11.99
C ILE A 64 -2.98 -23.31 12.07
N LEU A 65 -2.30 -24.25 12.73
CA LEU A 65 -2.81 -25.61 12.92
C LEU A 65 -4.06 -25.69 13.80
N PHE A 66 -4.21 -24.82 14.81
CA PHE A 66 -5.39 -24.84 15.69
C PHE A 66 -6.67 -24.48 14.95
N ASP A 67 -6.56 -23.60 13.96
CA ASP A 67 -7.67 -23.16 13.12
C ASP A 67 -7.93 -24.09 11.93
N ASN A 68 -7.01 -25.01 11.64
CA ASN A 68 -7.10 -25.95 10.51
C ASN A 68 -6.93 -27.40 10.99
N PRO A 69 -7.86 -27.94 11.80
CA PRO A 69 -7.77 -29.32 12.31
C PRO A 69 -7.89 -30.40 11.23
N HIS A 70 -8.25 -30.02 10.01
CA HIS A 70 -8.28 -30.91 8.85
C HIS A 70 -6.88 -31.21 8.31
N ILE A 71 -5.85 -30.46 8.73
CA ILE A 71 -4.46 -30.75 8.42
C ILE A 71 -3.89 -31.64 9.51
N GLN A 72 -3.61 -32.90 9.18
CA GLN A 72 -3.02 -33.87 10.10
C GLN A 72 -1.52 -34.02 9.86
N ASP A 73 -1.09 -33.94 8.61
CA ASP A 73 0.31 -34.03 8.20
C ASP A 73 0.64 -33.09 7.02
N THR A 74 1.84 -33.20 6.47
CA THR A 74 2.31 -32.34 5.38
C THR A 74 1.65 -32.63 4.04
N ASP A 75 1.05 -33.81 3.87
CA ASP A 75 0.50 -34.25 2.59
C ASP A 75 -0.95 -33.73 2.38
N ASP A 76 -1.59 -33.29 3.46
CA ASP A 76 -2.87 -32.56 3.44
C ASP A 76 -2.75 -31.13 2.87
N ILE A 77 -1.52 -30.66 2.62
CA ILE A 77 -1.25 -29.34 2.05
C ILE A 77 -0.81 -29.47 0.61
N TYR A 78 -1.68 -29.00 -0.27
CA TYR A 78 -1.43 -28.96 -1.70
C TYR A 78 -2.06 -27.69 -2.28
N GLU A 79 -1.67 -27.41 -3.53
CA GLU A 79 -2.16 -26.25 -4.27
C GLU A 79 -3.69 -26.19 -4.30
N GLY A 80 -4.23 -25.02 -3.99
CA GLY A 80 -5.67 -24.80 -3.99
C GLY A 80 -6.38 -25.16 -2.69
N VAL A 81 -5.69 -25.74 -1.69
CA VAL A 81 -6.29 -25.95 -0.36
C VAL A 81 -6.57 -24.61 0.31
N PRO A 82 -7.80 -24.37 0.81
CA PRO A 82 -8.10 -23.20 1.61
C PRO A 82 -7.65 -23.40 3.05
N LEU A 83 -6.79 -22.51 3.55
CA LEU A 83 -6.34 -22.47 4.93
C LEU A 83 -6.92 -21.25 5.64
N LYS A 84 -7.42 -21.43 6.85
CA LYS A 84 -7.83 -20.34 7.72
C LYS A 84 -6.60 -19.71 8.39
N ILE A 85 -6.45 -18.39 8.25
CA ILE A 85 -5.33 -17.63 8.80
C ILE A 85 -5.80 -16.78 9.99
N THR A 86 -5.21 -17.00 11.16
CA THR A 86 -5.41 -16.17 12.35
C THR A 86 -4.13 -15.42 12.70
N TYR A 87 -4.17 -14.11 12.54
CA TYR A 87 -3.05 -13.21 12.86
C TYR A 87 -2.79 -13.12 14.36
N GLN A 88 -1.50 -13.04 14.73
CA GLN A 88 -1.10 -12.60 16.07
C GLN A 88 -1.10 -11.07 16.12
N ARG A 89 -2.01 -10.51 16.92
CA ARG A 89 -2.07 -9.06 17.19
C ARG A 89 -1.08 -8.65 18.27
#